data_AF-A0A3S3RDJ9-F1
#
_entry.id   AF-A0A3S3RDJ9-F1
#
_cell.length_a   1.000
_cell.length_b   1.000
_cell.length_c   1.000
_cell.angle_alpha   90.00
_cell.angle_beta   90.00
_cell.angle_gamma   90.00
#
_symmetry.space_group_name_H-M   'P 1'
#
loop_
_entity.id
_entity.type
_entity.pdbx_description
1 polymer ?
#
loop_
_entity_poly.entity_id
_entity_poly.type
_entity_poly.pdbx_seq_one_letter_code
_entity_poly.pdbx_strand_id
1 'polypeptide(L)'
;MAIFSVTTVIPSKSGFVWFPAEFEQATLDDLFEDMAQDGCVKCQKIILESQGGTRIARKREPMILGLPGIVTITPMHIDFVEAVDAN
;
A
#
# COMPACT_ATOMS: atom_id res chain seq x y z
N MET A 1 -5.12 -7.33 -9.71
CA MET A 1 -5.14 -6.47 -8.51
C MET A 1 -4.68 -7.28 -7.32
N ALA A 2 -3.61 -6.83 -6.67
CA ALA A 2 -2.98 -7.51 -5.54
C ALA A 2 -2.66 -6.52 -4.42
N ILE A 3 -2.61 -7.02 -3.18
CA ILE A 3 -2.29 -6.23 -2.01
C ILE A 3 -0.83 -6.47 -1.64
N PHE A 4 -0.08 -5.39 -1.57
CA PHE A 4 1.31 -5.41 -1.14
C PHE A 4 1.50 -4.53 0.09
N SER A 5 2.48 -4.92 0.91
CA SER A 5 2.98 -4.09 2.00
C SER A 5 4.04 -3.16 1.42
N VAL A 6 3.87 -1.85 1.62
CA VAL A 6 4.81 -0.81 1.19
C VAL A 6 5.49 -0.23 2.42
N THR A 7 6.82 -0.28 2.44
CA THR A 7 7.63 0.50 3.40
C THR A 7 8.39 1.55 2.63
N THR A 8 8.31 2.80 3.07
CA THR A 8 9.10 3.89 2.50
C THR A 8 9.80 4.70 3.58
N VAL A 9 11.01 5.16 3.29
CA VAL A 9 11.70 6.16 4.12
C VAL A 9 11.19 7.55 3.71
N ILE A 10 10.90 8.42 4.69
CA ILE A 10 10.62 9.83 4.42
C ILE A 10 11.94 10.61 4.63
N PRO A 11 12.59 11.13 3.59
CA PRO A 11 13.91 11.77 3.74
C PRO A 11 13.90 12.98 4.69
N SER A 12 12.75 13.65 4.85
CA SER A 12 12.58 14.84 5.68
C SER A 12 12.23 14.58 7.15
N LYS A 13 12.04 13.33 7.57
CA LYS A 13 11.72 12.95 8.96
C LYS A 13 12.49 11.69 9.36
N SER A 14 12.95 11.61 10.62
CA SER A 14 13.49 10.35 11.15
C SER A 14 12.35 9.31 11.22
N GLY A 15 12.46 8.23 10.44
CA GLY A 15 11.53 7.10 10.50
C GLY A 15 11.22 6.48 9.14
N PHE A 16 10.44 5.40 9.18
CA PHE A 16 9.87 4.72 8.03
C PHE A 16 8.36 4.70 8.16
N VAL A 17 7.66 4.76 7.03
CA VAL A 17 6.21 4.58 6.97
C VAL A 17 5.94 3.23 6.33
N TRP A 18 5.17 2.41 7.04
CA TRP A 18 4.70 1.12 6.57
C TRP A 18 3.19 1.18 6.37
N PHE A 19 2.70 0.79 5.19
CA PHE A 19 1.27 0.73 4.93
C PHE A 19 0.92 -0.33 3.88
N PRO A 20 -0.27 -0.94 3.99
CA PRO A 20 -0.83 -1.76 2.94
C PRO A 20 -1.31 -0.89 1.77
N ALA A 21 -1.04 -1.32 0.55
CA ALA A 21 -1.54 -0.69 -0.66
C ALA A 21 -1.97 -1.73 -1.69
N GLU A 22 -2.97 -1.37 -2.46
CA GLU A 22 -3.56 -2.17 -3.51
C GLU A 22 -3.11 -1.62 -4.87
N PHE A 23 -2.61 -2.51 -5.70
CA PHE A 23 -2.00 -2.22 -7.00
C PHE A 23 -2.75 -2.97 -8.09
N GLU A 24 -2.86 -2.39 -9.28
CA GLU A 24 -3.51 -3.05 -10.42
C GLU A 24 -2.74 -4.30 -10.83
N GLN A 25 -1.41 -4.24 -10.76
CA GLN A 25 -0.46 -5.31 -11.00
C GLN A 25 -0.76 -6.53 -10.13
N ALA A 26 -0.67 -7.72 -10.73
CA ALA A 26 -1.00 -8.97 -10.06
C ALA A 26 0.21 -9.57 -9.34
N THR A 27 1.42 -9.31 -9.83
CA THR A 27 2.66 -9.84 -9.29
C THR A 27 3.63 -8.73 -8.89
N LEU A 28 4.63 -9.09 -8.09
CA LEU A 28 5.70 -8.17 -7.71
C LEU A 28 6.60 -7.83 -8.90
N ASP A 29 6.77 -8.79 -9.83
CA ASP A 29 7.60 -8.61 -11.02
C ASP A 29 6.98 -7.57 -11.97
N ASP A 30 5.67 -7.68 -12.26
CA ASP A 30 4.95 -6.68 -13.06
C ASP A 30 5.06 -5.27 -12.45
N LEU A 31 4.91 -5.19 -11.12
CA LEU A 31 5.03 -3.93 -10.39
C LEU A 31 6.44 -3.35 -10.48
N PHE A 32 7.46 -4.19 -10.41
CA PHE A 32 8.84 -3.77 -10.53
C PHE A 32 9.17 -3.28 -11.94
N GLU A 33 8.69 -3.97 -12.97
CA GLU A 33 8.84 -3.57 -14.38
C GLU A 33 8.18 -2.21 -14.65
N ASP A 34 6.93 -2.02 -14.21
CA ASP A 34 6.20 -0.75 -14.37
C ASP A 34 6.91 0.40 -13.65
N MET A 35 7.34 0.19 -12.39
CA MET A 35 8.07 1.20 -11.64
C MET A 35 9.43 1.53 -12.29
N ALA A 36 10.14 0.54 -12.82
CA ALA A 36 11.42 0.74 -13.49
C ALA A 36 11.27 1.53 -14.79
N GLN A 37 10.15 1.36 -15.51
CA GLN A 37 9.86 2.07 -16.75
C GLN A 37 9.41 3.51 -16.51
N ASP A 38 8.41 3.73 -15.65
CA ASP A 38 7.72 5.01 -15.52
C ASP A 38 8.25 5.89 -14.38
N GLY A 39 9.10 5.36 -13.51
CA GLY A 39 9.61 6.09 -12.35
C GLY A 39 8.63 6.16 -11.18
N CYS A 40 7.38 5.73 -11.38
CA CYS A 40 6.31 5.74 -10.39
C CYS A 40 5.17 4.79 -10.77
N VAL A 41 4.28 4.52 -9.81
CA VAL A 41 3.08 3.72 -10.01
C VAL A 41 1.91 4.29 -9.20
N LYS A 42 0.69 4.19 -9.74
CA LYS A 42 -0.53 4.58 -9.02
C LYS A 42 -1.02 3.39 -8.19
N CYS A 43 -1.48 3.66 -6.98
CA CYS A 43 -2.03 2.64 -6.09
C CYS A 43 -3.13 3.20 -5.20
N GLN A 44 -3.80 2.32 -4.48
CA GLN A 44 -4.76 2.68 -3.44
C GLN A 44 -4.17 2.31 -2.08
N LYS A 45 -3.81 3.31 -1.28
CA LYS A 45 -3.39 3.09 0.11
C LYS A 45 -4.59 2.66 0.93
N ILE A 46 -4.47 1.55 1.66
CA ILE A 46 -5.52 1.06 2.54
C ILE A 46 -5.33 1.66 3.94
N ILE A 47 -6.32 2.41 4.42
CA ILE A 47 -6.36 2.95 5.78
C ILE A 47 -7.02 1.89 6.68
N LEU A 48 -6.21 1.30 7.55
CA LEU A 48 -6.66 0.32 8.53
C LEU A 48 -6.95 0.99 9.87
N GLU A 49 -8.08 0.63 10.47
CA GLU A 49 -8.42 0.98 11.85
C GLU A 49 -8.45 -0.30 12.71
N SER A 50 -7.97 -0.21 13.96
CA SER A 50 -8.09 -1.32 14.91
C SER A 50 -9.39 -1.16 15.68
N GLN A 51 -10.31 -2.10 15.52
CA GLN A 51 -11.55 -2.15 16.30
C GLN A 51 -11.62 -3.49 17.03
N GLY A 52 -11.49 -3.46 18.35
CA GLY A 52 -11.56 -4.68 19.17
C GLY A 52 -10.51 -5.74 18.85
N GLY A 53 -9.31 -5.35 18.39
CA GLY A 53 -8.24 -6.26 18.00
C GLY A 53 -8.34 -6.78 16.55
N THR A 54 -9.42 -6.45 15.84
CA THR A 54 -9.59 -6.75 14.41
C THR A 54 -9.13 -5.55 13.58
N ARG A 55 -8.44 -5.79 12.48
CA ARG A 55 -8.11 -4.73 11.51
C ARG A 55 -9.23 -4.59 10.49
N ILE A 56 -9.77 -3.39 10.37
CA ILE A 56 -10.86 -3.06 9.46
C ILE A 56 -10.34 -2.11 8.39
N ALA A 57 -10.59 -2.45 7.12
CA ALA A 57 -10.33 -1.55 6.01
C ALA A 57 -11.40 -0.46 6.00
N ARG A 58 -11.02 0.74 6.45
CA ARG A 58 -11.91 1.89 6.59
C ARG A 58 -12.08 2.66 5.28
N LYS A 59 -10.97 2.82 4.56
CA LYS A 59 -10.90 3.69 3.37
C LYS A 59 -9.76 3.27 2.46
N ARG A 60 -9.95 3.46 1.16
CA ARG A 60 -8.91 3.43 0.14
C ARG A 60 -8.61 4.86 -0.31
N GLU A 61 -7.34 5.25 -0.28
CA GLU A 61 -6.89 6.59 -0.66
C GLU A 61 -6.00 6.50 -1.90
N PRO A 62 -6.35 7.18 -3.01
CA PRO A 62 -5.49 7.23 -4.20
C PRO A 62 -4.12 7.80 -3.86
N MET A 63 -3.06 7.11 -4.28
CA MET A 63 -1.69 7.48 -4.01
C MET A 63 -0.81 7.24 -5.25
N ILE A 64 0.25 8.03 -5.37
CA ILE A 64 1.34 7.77 -6.32
C ILE A 64 2.56 7.36 -5.50
N LEU A 65 3.10 6.19 -5.81
CA LEU A 65 4.35 5.69 -5.25
C LEU A 65 5.46 5.93 -6.27
N GLY A 66 6.38 6.85 -5.96
CA GLY A 66 7.50 7.16 -6.83
C GLY A 66 8.81 6.52 -6.38
N LEU A 67 9.79 6.48 -7.30
CA LEU A 67 11.18 6.11 -7.04
C LEU A 67 12.07 7.09 -6.23
N PRO A 68 11.72 8.37 -5.93
CA PRO A 68 12.68 9.26 -5.25
C PRO A 68 12.88 8.94 -3.75
N GLY A 69 12.45 7.76 -3.27
CA GLY A 69 12.71 7.25 -1.93
C GLY A 69 13.16 5.78 -1.95
N ILE A 70 13.76 5.32 -0.85
CA ILE A 70 13.98 3.89 -0.62
C ILE A 70 12.62 3.27 -0.29
N VAL A 71 12.12 2.44 -1.20
CA VAL A 71 10.86 1.73 -1.05
C VAL A 71 11.13 0.22 -1.03
N THR A 72 10.59 -0.48 -0.06
CA THR A 72 10.50 -1.94 -0.07
C THR A 72 9.04 -2.36 -0.21
N ILE A 73 8.78 -3.22 -1.18
CA ILE A 73 7.44 -3.76 -1.47
C ILE A 73 7.50 -5.27 -1.27
N THR A 74 6.61 -5.80 -0.45
CA THR A 74 6.55 -7.24 -0.17
C THR A 74 5.12 -7.77 -0.30
N PRO A 75 4.93 -9.00 -0.79
CA PRO A 75 3.63 -9.66 -0.72
C PRO A 75 3.09 -9.65 0.70
N MET A 76 1.81 -9.39 0.85
CA MET A 76 1.17 -9.34 2.15
C MET A 76 -0.14 -10.12 2.10
N HIS A 77 -0.26 -11.10 3.00
CA HIS A 77 -1.53 -11.74 3.27
C HIS A 77 -2.11 -11.08 4.52
N ILE A 78 -3.13 -10.25 4.35
CA ILE A 78 -3.91 -9.69 5.46
C ILE A 78 -5.37 -10.02 5.20
N ASP A 79 -5.99 -10.64 6.19
CA ASP A 79 -7.44 -10.68 6.32
C ASP A 79 -7.90 -9.38 6.98
N PHE A 80 -8.61 -8.53 6.24
CA PHE A 80 -9.34 -7.40 6.80
C PHE A 80 -10.82 -7.51 6.51
N VAL A 81 -11.64 -7.06 7.46
CA VAL A 81 -13.08 -6.90 7.27
C VAL A 81 -13.29 -5.54 6.60
N GLU A 82 -14.06 -5.49 5.53
CA GLU A 82 -14.48 -4.21 4.95
C GLU A 82 -15.48 -3.55 5.88
N ALA A 83 -15.31 -2.26 6.15
CA ALA A 83 -16.34 -1.50 6.85
C ALA A 83 -17.60 -1.50 5.98
N VAL A 84 -18.63 -2.24 6.39
CA VAL A 84 -19.96 -2.13 5.78
C VAL A 84 -20.49 -0.77 6.20
N ASP A 85 -20.72 0.13 5.25
CA ASP A 85 -21.35 1.41 5.53
C ASP A 85 -22.67 1.13 6.26
N ALA A 86 -22.71 1.48 7.55
CA ALA A 86 -23.94 1.48 8.32
C ALA A 86 -24.78 2.64 7.78
N ASN A 87 -25.67 2.33 6.84
CA ASN A 87 -26.76 3.21 6.43
C ASN A 87 -27.58 3.67 7.65
#